data_AF-A0A085LZM5-F1
#
_entry.id   AF-A0A085LZM5-F1
#
_cell.length_a   1.000
_cell.length_b   1.000
_cell.length_c   1.000
_cell.angle_alpha   90.00
_cell.angle_beta   90.00
_cell.angle_gamma   90.00
#
_symmetry.space_group_name_H-M   'P 1'
#
loop_
_entity.id
_entity.type
_entity.pdbx_description
1 polymer ?
#
loop_
_entity_poly.entity_id
_entity_poly.type
_entity_poly.pdbx_seq_one_letter_code
_entity_poly.pdbx_strand_id
1 'polypeptide(L)'
;MYPGAANRILFNVYVDNLLDSVDTEEKAVQLYKQVTTILSRAGFRLRKWASSSRRLLAEVPMSERADPQLDFTKDPLGREKTLGLLWDCESDSFRFD
;
A
#
# COMPACT_ATOMS: atom_id res chain seq x y z
N MET A 1 -18.89 10.33 1.31
CA MET A 1 -18.78 8.90 0.92
C MET A 1 -17.84 8.85 -0.28
N TYR A 2 -16.86 7.94 -0.34
CA TYR A 2 -15.82 7.92 -1.40
C TYR A 2 -16.07 6.77 -2.39
N PRO A 3 -16.90 6.94 -3.43
CA PRO A 3 -17.29 5.84 -4.32
C PRO A 3 -16.11 5.23 -5.08
N GLY A 4 -15.11 6.05 -5.47
CA GLY A 4 -13.91 5.56 -6.14
C GLY A 4 -13.07 4.61 -5.26
N ALA A 5 -12.82 5.00 -4.01
CA ALA A 5 -12.11 4.13 -3.06
C ALA A 5 -12.93 2.90 -2.66
N ALA A 6 -14.26 3.02 -2.55
CA ALA A 6 -15.13 1.88 -2.28
C ALA A 6 -15.08 0.83 -3.41
N ASN A 7 -15.12 1.26 -4.67
CA ASN A 7 -14.95 0.36 -5.81
C ASN A 7 -13.58 -0.34 -5.77
N ARG A 8 -12.51 0.39 -5.46
CA ARG A 8 -11.18 -0.20 -5.32
C ARG A 8 -11.13 -1.26 -4.22
N ILE A 9 -11.72 -1.00 -3.06
CA ILE A 9 -11.84 -2.01 -2.00
C ILE A 9 -12.62 -3.24 -2.49
N LEU A 10 -13.69 -3.04 -3.25
CA LEU A 10 -14.53 -4.14 -3.73
C LEU A 10 -13.83 -5.03 -4.78
N PHE A 11 -13.03 -4.43 -5.66
CA PHE A 11 -12.46 -5.14 -6.82
C PHE A 11 -10.98 -5.48 -6.70
N ASN A 12 -10.23 -4.80 -5.83
CA ASN A 12 -8.78 -4.93 -5.73
C ASN A 12 -8.32 -5.59 -4.41
N VAL A 13 -9.28 -6.05 -3.59
CA VAL A 13 -8.98 -6.94 -2.46
C VAL A 13 -8.92 -8.38 -2.96
N TYR A 14 -7.78 -9.02 -2.73
CA TYR A 14 -7.59 -10.44 -2.94
C TYR A 14 -7.23 -11.10 -1.61
N VAL A 15 -8.13 -11.94 -1.11
CA VAL A 15 -8.05 -12.58 0.22
C VAL A 15 -7.86 -11.53 1.31
N ASP A 16 -6.66 -11.38 1.85
CA ASP A 16 -6.27 -10.45 2.91
C ASP A 16 -5.52 -9.21 2.41
N ASN A 17 -5.15 -9.19 1.13
CA ASN A 17 -4.32 -8.13 0.54
C ASN A 17 -5.15 -7.20 -0.34
N LEU A 18 -5.06 -5.89 -0.07
CA LEU A 18 -5.49 -4.86 -1.02
C LEU A 18 -4.28 -4.45 -1.85
N LEU A 19 -4.29 -4.77 -3.14
CA LEU A 19 -3.20 -4.41 -4.06
C LEU A 19 -3.74 -3.49 -5.15
N ASP A 20 -3.13 -2.31 -5.30
CA ASP A 20 -3.63 -1.31 -6.23
C ASP A 20 -2.53 -0.37 -6.73
N SER A 21 -2.75 0.23 -7.90
CA SER A 21 -1.83 1.18 -8.53
C SER A 21 -2.58 2.40 -9.07
N VAL A 22 -1.90 3.54 -9.15
CA VAL A 22 -2.43 4.80 -9.71
C VAL A 22 -1.32 5.58 -10.39
N ASP A 23 -1.71 6.50 -11.28
CA ASP A 23 -0.75 7.22 -12.14
C ASP A 23 0.14 8.23 -11.40
N THR A 24 -0.28 8.72 -10.22
CA THR A 24 0.46 9.77 -9.49
C THR A 24 0.49 9.52 -8.00
N GLU A 25 1.55 9.99 -7.35
CA GLU A 25 1.71 9.89 -5.90
C GLU A 25 0.61 10.63 -5.14
N GLU A 26 0.15 11.79 -5.63
CA GLU A 26 -0.97 12.53 -5.01
C GLU A 26 -2.24 11.68 -4.96
N LYS A 27 -2.57 11.02 -6.08
CA LYS A 27 -3.71 10.12 -6.16
C LYS A 27 -3.52 8.94 -5.20
N ALA A 28 -2.29 8.45 -5.06
CA ALA A 28 -1.97 7.31 -4.20
C ALA A 28 -2.18 7.67 -2.73
N VAL A 29 -1.67 8.84 -2.30
CA VAL A 29 -1.88 9.38 -0.95
C VAL A 29 -3.36 9.63 -0.67
N GLN A 30 -4.08 10.21 -1.63
CA GLN A 30 -5.52 10.45 -1.48
C GLN A 30 -6.28 9.13 -1.33
N LEU A 31 -5.96 8.14 -2.16
CA LEU A 31 -6.59 6.82 -2.10
C LEU A 31 -6.31 6.14 -0.76
N TYR A 32 -5.05 6.11 -0.31
CA TYR A 32 -4.67 5.54 0.99
C TYR A 32 -5.51 6.13 2.13
N LYS A 33 -5.66 7.46 2.16
CA LYS A 33 -6.48 8.16 3.17
C LYS A 33 -7.96 7.76 3.07
N GLN A 34 -8.51 7.67 1.86
CA GLN A 34 -9.91 7.30 1.64
C GLN A 34 -10.18 5.84 2.04
N VAL A 35 -9.33 4.91 1.61
CA VAL A 35 -9.44 3.48 1.92
C VAL A 35 -9.35 3.26 3.42
N THR A 36 -8.34 3.84 4.08
CA THR A 36 -8.15 3.72 5.52
C THR A 36 -9.35 4.31 6.28
N THR A 37 -9.92 5.41 5.80
CA THR A 37 -11.14 5.99 6.40
C THR A 37 -12.36 5.09 6.23
N ILE A 38 -12.56 4.46 5.07
CA ILE A 38 -13.68 3.54 4.84
C ILE A 38 -13.56 2.32 5.74
N LEU A 39 -12.40 1.66 5.71
CA LEU A 39 -12.18 0.42 6.44
C LEU A 39 -12.21 0.63 7.95
N SER A 40 -11.61 1.71 8.45
CA SER A 40 -11.63 2.02 9.90
C SER A 40 -13.05 2.23 10.43
N ARG A 41 -13.94 2.86 9.65
CA ARG A 41 -15.37 3.00 10.00
C ARG A 41 -16.11 1.66 10.02
N ALA A 42 -15.63 0.68 9.25
CA ALA A 42 -16.15 -0.69 9.25
C ALA A 42 -15.45 -1.59 10.29
N GLY A 43 -14.55 -1.06 11.12
CA GLY A 43 -13.80 -1.82 12.12
C GLY A 43 -12.57 -2.58 11.59
N PHE A 44 -12.21 -2.36 10.33
CA PHE A 44 -11.04 -2.97 9.70
C PHE A 44 -9.86 -2.00 9.68
N ARG A 45 -8.65 -2.52 9.94
CA ARG A 45 -7.41 -1.74 9.90
C ARG A 45 -6.36 -2.52 9.11
N LEU A 46 -6.07 -2.02 7.91
CA LEU A 46 -4.99 -2.55 7.08
C LEU A 46 -3.64 -2.29 7.76
N ARG A 47 -2.72 -3.23 7.59
CA ARG A 47 -1.36 -3.20 8.13
C ARG A 47 -0.41 -3.74 7.06
N LYS A 48 0.89 -3.63 7.34
CA LYS A 48 1.96 -4.03 6.42
C LYS A 48 1.87 -3.32 5.07
N TRP A 49 1.63 -2.02 5.10
CA TRP A 49 1.63 -1.20 3.89
C TRP A 49 3.02 -1.17 3.26
N ALA A 50 3.07 -1.53 1.98
CA ALA A 50 4.22 -1.36 1.11
C ALA A 50 3.82 -0.55 -0.12
N SER A 51 4.78 0.16 -0.70
CA SER A 51 4.56 0.97 -1.90
C SER A 51 5.88 1.21 -2.60
N SER A 52 5.83 1.44 -3.91
CA SER A 52 6.94 1.98 -4.70
C SER A 52 7.17 3.48 -4.51
N SER A 53 6.30 4.19 -3.78
CA SER A 53 6.46 5.61 -3.46
C SER A 53 6.87 5.83 -2.00
N ARG A 54 8.07 6.39 -1.80
CA ARG A 54 8.55 6.86 -0.48
C ARG A 54 7.65 7.93 0.10
N ARG A 55 7.12 8.82 -0.74
CA ARG A 55 6.21 9.88 -0.31
C ARG A 55 4.90 9.30 0.23
N LEU A 56 4.33 8.28 -0.41
CA LEU A 56 3.16 7.60 0.13
C LEU A 56 3.49 6.93 1.47
N LEU A 57 4.59 6.18 1.56
CA LEU A 57 4.96 5.50 2.81
C LEU A 57 5.27 6.46 3.96
N ALA A 58 5.74 7.67 3.68
CA ALA A 58 5.91 8.72 4.69
C ALA A 58 4.58 9.15 5.33
N GLU A 59 3.46 9.06 4.60
CA GLU A 59 2.10 9.32 5.13
C GLU A 59 1.55 8.13 5.94
N VAL A 60 2.16 6.96 5.84
CA VAL A 60 1.78 5.77 6.60
C VAL A 60 2.46 5.77 7.97
N PRO A 61 1.72 5.58 9.09
CA PRO A 61 2.32 5.42 10.41
C PRO A 61 3.33 4.26 10.44
N MET A 62 4.46 4.44 11.13
CA MET A 62 5.51 3.41 11.21
C MET A 62 4.98 2.05 11.65
N SER A 63 4.03 2.01 12.60
CA SER A 63 3.40 0.78 13.09
C SER A 63 2.56 0.02 12.06
N GLU A 64 2.22 0.65 10.94
CA GLU A 64 1.37 0.08 9.90
C GLU A 64 2.14 -0.24 8.62
N ARG A 65 3.41 0.17 8.50
CA ARG A 65 4.28 -0.15 7.36
C ARG A 65 4.66 -1.62 7.36
N ALA A 66 4.99 -2.17 6.19
CA ALA A 66 5.52 -3.52 6.07
C ALA A 66 6.89 -3.64 6.75
N ASP A 67 7.75 -2.64 6.56
CA ASP A 67 8.97 -2.43 7.34
C ASP A 67 8.85 -1.16 8.21
N PRO A 68 8.67 -1.30 9.54
CA PRO A 68 8.63 -0.17 10.47
C PRO A 68 9.97 0.54 10.65
N GLN A 69 11.10 -0.09 10.34
CA GLN A 69 12.45 0.43 10.60
C GLN A 69 13.09 1.10 9.38
N LEU A 70 12.44 1.01 8.21
CA LEU A 70 12.90 1.58 6.94
C LEU A 70 13.30 3.06 7.07
N ASP A 71 14.60 3.35 6.87
CA ASP A 71 15.11 4.71 6.71
C ASP A 71 14.96 5.13 5.25
N PHE A 72 14.01 6.02 4.96
CA PHE A 72 13.74 6.46 3.58
C PHE A 72 14.93 7.12 2.88
N THR A 73 15.97 7.54 3.60
CA THR A 73 17.16 8.20 3.04
C THR A 73 18.31 7.25 2.73
N LYS A 74 18.33 6.05 3.33
CA LYS A 74 19.45 5.10 3.24
C LYS A 74 19.05 3.74 2.69
N ASP A 75 17.82 3.32 2.99
CA ASP A 75 17.39 1.96 2.75
C ASP A 75 16.54 1.86 1.47
N PRO A 76 16.70 0.79 0.67
CA PRO A 76 15.77 0.46 -0.40
C PRO A 76 14.40 0.12 0.20
N LEU A 77 13.31 0.42 -0.52
CA LEU A 77 11.92 0.21 -0.10
C LEU A 77 11.58 -1.26 0.24
N GLY A 78 12.44 -2.20 -0.11
CA GLY A 78 12.32 -3.61 0.21
C GLY A 78 11.53 -4.40 -0.84
N ARG A 79 11.18 -5.63 -0.48
CA ARG A 79 10.43 -6.55 -1.33
C ARG A 79 9.29 -7.20 -0.56
N GLU A 80 8.15 -7.34 -1.20
CA GLU A 80 6.96 -7.95 -0.62
C GLU A 80 6.49 -9.18 -1.39
N LYS A 81 6.07 -10.21 -0.66
CA LYS A 81 5.44 -11.38 -1.28
C LYS A 81 3.96 -11.11 -1.48
N THR A 82 3.50 -11.15 -2.72
CA THR A 82 2.09 -10.96 -3.07
C THR A 82 1.71 -11.84 -4.25
N LEU A 83 0.53 -12.48 -4.19
CA LEU A 83 0.00 -13.33 -5.26
C LEU A 83 0.94 -14.47 -5.72
N GLY A 84 1.82 -14.95 -4.84
CA GLY A 84 2.85 -15.95 -5.19
C GLY A 84 4.05 -15.39 -5.95
N LEU A 85 4.15 -14.07 -6.10
CA LEU A 85 5.26 -13.33 -6.70
C LEU A 85 6.01 -12.53 -5.64
N LEU A 86 7.23 -12.12 -5.99
CA LEU A 86 8.01 -11.17 -5.21
C LEU A 86 7.95 -9.79 -5.88
N TRP A 87 7.29 -8.82 -5.25
CA TRP A 87 7.30 -7.44 -5.70
C TRP A 87 8.51 -6.73 -5.14
N ASP A 88 9.35 -6.18 -6.02
CA ASP A 88 10.43 -5.27 -5.67
C ASP A 88 9.89 -3.84 -5.70
N CYS A 89 9.70 -3.24 -4.52
CA CYS A 89 9.07 -1.93 -4.39
C CYS A 89 9.99 -0.82 -4.93
N GLU A 90 11.32 -0.98 -4.87
CA GLU A 90 12.25 0.04 -5.34
C GLU A 90 12.21 0.19 -6.87
N SER A 91 12.20 -0.93 -7.58
CA SER A 91 12.15 -0.95 -9.05
C SER A 91 10.75 -1.05 -9.63
N ASP A 92 9.72 -1.07 -8.76
CA ASP A 92 8.31 -1.28 -9.08
C ASP A 92 8.09 -2.44 -10.07
N SER A 93 8.63 -3.62 -9.74
CA SER A 93 8.65 -4.76 -10.66
C SER A 93 8.38 -6.08 -9.94
N PHE A 94 7.61 -6.98 -10.56
CA PHE A 94 7.46 -8.34 -10.08
C PHE A 94 8.62 -9.23 -10.53
N ARG A 95 9.06 -10.09 -9.61
CA ARG A 95 10.12 -11.08 -9.80
C ARG A 95 9.58 -12.47 -9.43
N PHE A 96 10.13 -13.47 -10.08
CA PHE A 96 9.97 -14.88 -9.69
C PHE A 96 11.12 -15.24 -8.74
N ASP A 97 10.83 -16.08 -7.76
CA ASP A 97 11.81 -16.69 -6.85
C ASP A 97 12.32 -18.01 -7.45
#